data_AF-A0AAV2I5U4-F1
#
_entry.id   AF-A0AAV2I5U4-F1
#
_cell.length_a   1.000
_cell.length_b   1.000
_cell.length_c   1.000
_cell.angle_alpha   90.00
_cell.angle_beta   90.00
_cell.angle_gamma   90.00
#
_symmetry.space_group_name_H-M   'P 1'
#
loop_
_entity.id
_entity.type
_entity.pdbx_description
1 polymer ?
#
loop_
_entity_poly.entity_id
_entity_poly.type
_entity_poly.pdbx_seq_one_letter_code
_entity_poly.pdbx_strand_id
1 'polypeptide(L)'
;MTQFQHGLFGCFDNIGLCLITYFVPCYTFGKNAEAVGDSCLLCGLITFVPVVNFVAMIMVRGKIRESRNIEGSLVSDILSIWCCTLCSLVQEAQEVQAPGGQAMARS
;
A
#
# COMPACT_ATOMS: atom_id res chain seq x y z
N MET A 1 11.92 3.23 -16.14
CA MET A 1 11.14 2.27 -15.32
C MET A 1 11.94 2.04 -14.05
N THR A 2 11.30 2.22 -12.89
CA THR A 2 12.00 2.16 -11.58
C THR A 2 11.50 0.96 -10.77
N GLN A 3 12.26 0.54 -9.77
CA GLN A 3 11.83 -0.46 -8.79
C GLN A 3 11.36 0.26 -7.51
N PHE A 4 10.55 -0.42 -6.69
CA PHE A 4 10.29 0.01 -5.33
C PHE A 4 11.61 0.37 -4.62
N GLN A 5 11.66 1.55 -4.00
CA GLN A 5 12.84 2.04 -3.28
C GLN A 5 13.12 1.19 -2.05
N HIS A 6 12.06 0.74 -1.37
CA HIS A 6 12.14 -0.13 -0.20
C HIS A 6 11.93 -1.59 -0.61
N GLY A 7 12.69 -2.50 -0.01
CA GLY A 7 12.49 -3.94 -0.19
C GLY A 7 11.21 -4.43 0.49
N LEU A 8 10.74 -5.62 0.07
CA LEU A 8 9.52 -6.24 0.63
C LEU A 8 9.61 -6.55 2.14
N PHE A 9 10.83 -6.74 2.66
CA PHE A 9 11.12 -6.89 4.10
C PHE A 9 11.73 -5.62 4.72
N GLY A 10 11.70 -4.49 4.02
CA GLY A 10 12.15 -3.19 4.52
C GLY A 10 11.21 -2.56 5.56
N CYS A 11 10.15 -3.26 5.97
CA CYS A 11 9.22 -2.81 7.01
C CYS A 11 9.92 -2.48 8.35
N PHE A 12 11.09 -3.07 8.61
CA PHE A 12 11.90 -2.75 9.80
C PHE A 12 12.64 -1.41 9.72
N ASP A 13 12.78 -0.80 8.53
CA ASP A 13 13.39 0.53 8.40
C ASP A 13 12.49 1.62 9.00
N ASN A 14 11.20 1.36 9.14
CA ASN A 14 10.24 2.23 9.82
C ASN A 14 9.41 1.45 10.83
N ILE A 15 10.04 1.07 11.95
CA ILE A 15 9.41 0.34 13.06
C ILE A 15 8.12 1.03 13.53
N GLY A 16 8.10 2.37 13.62
CA GLY A 16 6.90 3.11 14.00
C GLY A 16 5.72 2.89 13.05
N LEU A 17 5.97 2.92 11.74
CA LEU A 17 4.96 2.66 10.71
C LEU A 17 4.55 1.18 10.70
N CYS A 18 5.49 0.27 10.93
CA CYS A 18 5.23 -1.16 11.07
C CYS A 18 4.31 -1.46 12.27
N LEU A 19 4.55 -0.82 13.42
CA LEU A 19 3.70 -0.95 14.60
C LEU A 19 2.30 -0.37 14.37
N ILE A 20 2.20 0.83 13.77
CA ILE A 20 0.89 1.44 13.45
C ILE A 20 0.11 0.54 12.49
N THR A 21 0.76 0.00 11.47
CA THR A 21 0.15 -0.92 10.50
C THR A 21 -0.25 -2.24 11.15
N TYR A 22 0.51 -2.72 12.13
CA TYR A 22 0.19 -3.93 12.88
C TYR A 22 -1.05 -3.76 13.76
N PHE A 23 -1.15 -2.66 14.50
CA PHE A 23 -2.28 -2.40 15.38
C PHE A 23 -3.52 -1.89 14.64
N VAL A 24 -3.33 -1.13 13.56
CA VAL A 24 -4.39 -0.45 12.82
C VAL A 24 -4.08 -0.50 11.31
N PRO A 25 -4.14 -1.68 10.67
CA PRO A 25 -3.81 -1.84 9.25
C PRO A 25 -4.74 -1.02 8.33
N CYS A 26 -5.99 -0.79 8.76
CA CYS A 26 -6.95 0.02 8.02
C CYS A 26 -6.50 1.49 7.89
N TYR A 27 -5.79 2.04 8.88
CA TYR A 27 -5.28 3.40 8.81
C TYR A 27 -4.19 3.52 7.73
N THR A 28 -3.21 2.62 7.74
CA THR A 28 -2.15 2.60 6.73
C THR A 28 -2.72 2.33 5.33
N PHE A 29 -3.66 1.39 5.21
CA PHE A 29 -4.34 1.12 3.95
C PHE A 29 -5.10 2.35 3.44
N GLY A 30 -5.86 3.02 4.31
CA GLY A 30 -6.58 4.24 3.97
C GLY A 30 -5.67 5.34 3.47
N LYS A 31 -4.51 5.54 4.13
CA LYS A 31 -3.50 6.50 3.65
C LYS A 31 -2.92 6.14 2.28
N ASN A 32 -2.68 4.85 2.02
CA ASN A 32 -2.17 4.39 0.73
C ASN A 32 -3.23 4.57 -0.38
N ALA A 33 -4.49 4.24 -0.09
CA ALA A 33 -5.62 4.44 -1.01
C ALA A 33 -5.86 5.93 -1.30
N GLU A 34 -5.77 6.79 -0.28
CA GLU A 34 -5.89 8.23 -0.42
C GLU A 34 -4.82 8.81 -1.35
N ALA A 35 -3.58 8.29 -1.26
CA ALA A 35 -2.49 8.74 -2.11
C ALA A 35 -2.70 8.43 -3.61
N VAL A 36 -3.46 7.38 -3.93
CA VAL A 36 -3.85 7.03 -5.30
C VAL A 36 -5.20 7.61 -5.71
N GLY A 37 -5.81 8.46 -4.88
CA GLY A 37 -7.07 9.14 -5.17
C GLY A 37 -8.33 8.29 -4.95
N ASP A 38 -8.22 7.11 -4.33
CA ASP A 38 -9.38 6.30 -3.98
C ASP A 38 -9.97 6.76 -2.64
N SER A 39 -11.22 7.25 -2.68
CA SER A 39 -11.91 7.75 -1.49
C SER A 39 -12.28 6.64 -0.50
N CYS A 40 -11.93 6.88 0.77
CA CYS A 40 -12.21 6.21 2.05
C CYS A 40 -13.51 5.39 2.27
N LEU A 41 -14.41 5.19 1.30
CA LEU A 41 -15.64 4.42 1.45
C LEU A 41 -15.40 2.92 1.72
N LEU A 42 -14.20 2.42 1.43
CA LEU A 42 -13.80 1.04 1.70
C LEU A 42 -13.29 0.83 3.13
N CYS A 43 -12.85 1.87 3.84
CA CYS A 43 -12.13 1.71 5.12
C CYS A 43 -13.02 1.21 6.28
N GLY A 44 -14.34 1.41 6.22
CA GLY A 44 -15.29 0.98 7.26
C GLY A 44 -15.99 -0.36 6.99
N LEU A 45 -16.25 -0.70 5.71
CA LEU A 45 -17.00 -1.90 5.32
C LEU A 45 -16.09 -3.08 4.95
N ILE A 46 -14.86 -2.83 4.46
CA ILE A 46 -13.92 -3.89 4.06
C ILE A 46 -13.43 -4.73 5.25
N THR A 47 -13.33 -4.15 6.44
CA THR A 47 -12.83 -4.86 7.64
C THR A 47 -13.65 -6.12 7.96
N PHE A 48 -14.91 -6.20 7.54
CA PHE A 48 -15.77 -7.36 7.75
C PHE A 48 -15.67 -8.43 6.65
N VAL A 49 -15.03 -8.15 5.50
CA VAL A 49 -14.90 -9.12 4.39
C VAL A 49 -13.43 -9.25 3.98
N PRO A 50 -12.71 -10.28 4.50
CA PRO A 50 -11.26 -10.42 4.30
C PRO A 50 -10.85 -10.57 2.82
N VAL A 51 -11.74 -11.12 1.98
CA VAL A 51 -11.50 -11.29 0.54
C VAL A 51 -11.50 -9.95 -0.19
N VAL A 52 -12.43 -9.05 0.15
CA VAL A 52 -12.51 -7.72 -0.48
C VAL A 52 -11.30 -6.88 -0.07
N ASN A 53 -10.84 -7.03 1.17
CA ASN A 53 -9.61 -6.40 1.65
C ASN A 53 -8.40 -6.82 0.81
N PHE A 54 -8.27 -8.12 0.54
CA PHE A 54 -7.15 -8.66 -0.23
C PHE A 54 -7.13 -8.12 -1.67
N VAL A 55 -8.28 -8.09 -2.34
CA VAL A 55 -8.40 -7.53 -3.69
C VAL A 55 -8.11 -6.04 -3.70
N ALA A 56 -8.64 -5.28 -2.75
CA ALA A 56 -8.41 -3.84 -2.66
C ALA A 56 -6.92 -3.52 -2.44
N MET A 57 -6.21 -4.31 -1.63
CA MET A 57 -4.75 -4.18 -1.45
C MET A 57 -3.98 -4.40 -2.75
N ILE A 58 -4.33 -5.43 -3.53
CA ILE A 58 -3.69 -5.66 -4.84
C ILE A 58 -3.94 -4.47 -5.79
N MET A 59 -5.17 -3.95 -5.83
CA MET A 59 -5.54 -2.84 -6.70
C MET A 59 -4.81 -1.54 -6.32
N VAL A 60 -4.79 -1.19 -5.03
CA VAL A 60 -4.08 0.00 -4.54
C VAL A 60 -2.59 -0.11 -4.84
N ARG A 61 -1.98 -1.27 -4.61
CA ARG A 61 -0.58 -1.52 -4.96
C ARG A 61 -0.31 -1.33 -6.44
N GLY A 62 -1.16 -1.86 -7.31
CA GLY A 62 -1.06 -1.67 -8.75
C GLY A 62 -1.13 -0.19 -9.15
N LYS A 63 -2.04 0.58 -8.56
CA LYS A 63 -2.16 2.03 -8.79
C LYS A 63 -0.95 2.83 -8.31
N ILE A 64 -0.37 2.46 -7.16
CA ILE A 64 0.86 3.08 -6.65
C ILE A 64 2.00 2.86 -7.65
N ARG A 65 2.11 1.63 -8.18
CA ARG A 65 3.12 1.28 -9.18
C ARG A 65 2.94 2.04 -10.48
N GLU A 66 1.72 2.17 -10.97
CA GLU A 66 1.40 2.97 -12.15
C GLU A 66 1.76 4.45 -11.93
N SER A 67 1.33 5.03 -10.80
CA SER A 67 1.61 6.43 -10.45
C SER A 67 3.11 6.74 -10.34
N ARG A 68 3.92 5.75 -9.96
CA ARG A 68 5.37 5.88 -9.77
C ARG A 68 6.21 5.32 -10.93
N ASN A 69 5.57 4.85 -12.01
CA ASN A 69 6.24 4.16 -13.12
C ASN A 69 7.16 3.00 -12.65
N ILE A 70 6.65 2.18 -11.72
CA ILE A 70 7.35 1.04 -11.11
C ILE A 70 7.03 -0.25 -11.84
N GLU A 71 8.08 -0.98 -12.23
CA GLU A 71 7.97 -2.24 -12.97
C GLU A 71 7.50 -3.41 -12.07
N GLY A 72 6.82 -4.38 -12.67
CA GLY A 72 6.28 -5.57 -11.99
C GLY A 72 4.95 -6.04 -12.58
N SER A 73 4.36 -7.07 -12.00
CA SER A 73 3.11 -7.68 -12.48
C SER A 73 2.08 -7.88 -11.37
N LEU A 74 0.82 -8.12 -11.76
CA LEU A 74 -0.22 -8.53 -10.81
C LEU A 74 0.17 -9.79 -10.03
N VAL A 75 0.93 -10.71 -10.67
CA VAL A 75 1.42 -11.92 -10.02
C VAL A 75 2.42 -11.59 -8.92
N SER A 76 3.37 -10.67 -9.17
CA SER A 76 4.29 -10.23 -8.11
C SER A 76 3.56 -9.50 -6.97
N ASP A 77 2.50 -8.76 -7.28
CA ASP A 77 1.69 -8.06 -6.27
C ASP A 77 0.91 -9.06 -5.40
N ILE A 78 0.27 -10.06 -6.00
CA ILE A 78 -0.40 -11.15 -5.28
C ILE A 78 0.59 -11.88 -4.37
N LEU A 79 1.75 -12.27 -4.91
CA LEU A 79 2.78 -12.98 -4.14
C LEU A 79 3.32 -12.11 -2.99
N SER A 80 3.49 -10.81 -3.20
CA SER A 80 3.96 -9.89 -2.16
C SER A 80 2.98 -9.78 -1.00
N ILE A 81 1.69 -9.61 -1.31
CA ILE A 81 0.62 -9.49 -0.30
C ILE A 81 0.38 -10.84 0.39
N TRP A 82 0.47 -11.96 -0.34
CA TRP A 82 0.31 -13.31 0.20
C TRP A 82 1.49 -13.72 1.10
N CYS A 83 2.73 -13.38 0.71
CA CYS A 83 3.93 -13.66 1.49
C CYS A 83 4.00 -12.79 2.75
N CYS A 84 3.72 -11.49 2.63
CA CYS A 84 3.64 -10.59 3.77
C CYS A 84 2.80 -9.35 3.48
N THR A 85 1.54 -9.39 3.90
CA THR A 85 0.60 -8.27 3.72
C THR A 85 1.06 -7.02 4.47
N LEU A 86 1.53 -7.16 5.71
CA LEU A 86 1.95 -6.03 6.53
C LEU A 86 3.16 -5.31 5.95
N CYS A 87 4.20 -6.05 5.56
CA CYS A 87 5.39 -5.42 5.01
C CYS A 87 5.15 -4.85 3.62
N SER A 88 4.25 -5.46 2.82
CA SER A 88 3.77 -4.85 1.57
C SER A 88 3.07 -3.50 1.82
N LEU A 89 2.19 -3.43 2.83
CA LEU A 89 1.48 -2.21 3.24
C LEU A 89 2.42 -1.11 3.74
N VAL A 90 3.42 -1.47 4.55
CA VAL A 90 4.43 -0.53 5.06
C VAL A 90 5.31 -0.03 3.93
N GLN A 91 5.75 -0.93 3.04
CA GLN A 91 6.50 -0.58 1.84
C GLN A 91 5.70 0.44 1.02
N GLU A 92 4.44 0.15 0.70
CA GLU A 92 3.57 1.08 -0.03
C GLU A 92 3.42 2.43 0.67
N ALA A 93 3.28 2.44 2.00
CA ALA A 93 3.17 3.67 2.77
C ALA A 93 4.46 4.50 2.77
N GLN A 94 5.63 3.85 2.82
CA GLN A 94 6.92 4.51 2.72
C GLN A 94 7.13 5.09 1.33
N GLU A 95 6.73 4.35 0.29
CA GLU A 95 6.82 4.81 -1.09
C GLU A 95 5.95 6.04 -1.28
N VAL A 96 4.68 5.96 -0.88
CA VAL A 96 3.73 7.08 -0.90
C VAL A 96 4.28 8.32 -0.20
N GLN A 97 4.96 8.15 0.95
CA GLN A 97 5.52 9.26 1.74
C GLN A 97 6.87 9.77 1.22
N ALA A 98 7.56 9.05 0.35
CA ALA A 98 8.88 9.46 -0.15
C ALA A 98 8.78 10.76 -0.99
N PRO A 99 9.67 11.76 -0.76
CA PRO A 99 9.69 13.02 -1.49
C PRO A 99 9.93 12.77 -2.99
N GLY A 100 8.96 13.16 -3.82
CA GLY A 100 8.82 12.73 -5.22
C GLY A 100 7.46 12.09 -5.49
N GLY A 101 6.71 11.76 -4.44
CA GLY A 101 5.31 11.36 -4.49
C GLY A 101 4.38 12.52 -4.68
N GLN A 102 3.76 12.60 -5.86
CA GLN A 102 2.50 13.31 -5.97
C GLN A 102 1.49 12.56 -5.11
N ALA A 103 1.30 13.00 -3.87
CA ALA A 103 0.02 12.81 -3.23
C ALA A 103 -0.99 13.46 -4.17
N MET A 104 -1.85 12.66 -4.80
CA MET A 104 -2.95 13.15 -5.62
C MET A 104 -3.95 13.84 -4.68
N ALA A 105 -3.58 15.04 -4.22
CA ALA A 105 -4.44 15.93 -3.49
C ALA A 105 -5.58 16.31 -4.44
N ARG A 106 -6.77 15.79 -4.16
CA ARG A 106 -8.00 16.22 -4.82
C ARG A 106 -8.13 17.73 -4.70
N SER A 107 -8.19 18.40 -5.85
CA SER A 107 -8.82 19.73 -6.03
C SER A 107 -10.27 19.73 -5.58
#